data_AF-A0A3N4S2D3-F1
#
_entry.id   AF-A0A3N4S2D3-F1
#
_cell.length_a   1.000
_cell.length_b   1.000
_cell.length_c   1.000
_cell.angle_alpha   90.00
_cell.angle_beta   90.00
_cell.angle_gamma   90.00
#
_symmetry.space_group_name_H-M   'P 1'
#
loop_
_entity.id
_entity.type
_entity.pdbx_description
1 polymer ?
#
loop_
_entity_poly.entity_id
_entity_poly.type
_entity_poly.pdbx_seq_one_letter_code
_entity_poly.pdbx_strand_id
1 'polypeptide(L)'
;MVTLASHRVTTDELVDHIRATYRHPDDPTRDHPRMGGWQRIIRNSGVHTRYWSRPLPEATRPTSVGHRAQVAFGDALQHAEDAAQRALQEAGLQPGDIDCIVTSHTTSWAVPNLDVHLVDRLGLRPTVARLPLSTLACSGGVHALGRALMFAQYRPGSRVLVGLR
;
A
#
# COMPACT_ATOMS: atom_id res chain seq x y z
N MET A 1 7.79 12.03 0.95
CA MET A 1 6.52 12.18 0.20
C MET A 1 5.53 11.09 0.57
N VAL A 2 4.24 11.43 0.73
CA VAL A 2 3.15 10.49 1.01
C VAL A 2 2.02 10.72 0.01
N THR A 3 1.57 9.66 -0.66
CA THR A 3 0.38 9.68 -1.53
C THR A 3 -0.74 8.88 -0.89
N LEU A 4 -1.86 9.54 -0.62
CA LEU A 4 -3.06 8.86 -0.12
C LEU A 4 -3.91 8.37 -1.28
N ALA A 5 -4.57 7.24 -1.09
CA ALA A 5 -5.55 6.74 -2.03
C ALA A 5 -6.79 7.67 -2.11
N SER A 6 -7.55 7.60 -3.20
CA SER A 6 -8.57 8.61 -3.51
C SER A 6 -9.87 8.50 -2.70
N HIS A 7 -10.18 7.33 -2.12
CA HIS A 7 -11.47 7.09 -1.50
C HIS A 7 -11.39 7.25 0.01
N ARG A 8 -11.78 8.43 0.49
CA ARG A 8 -11.88 8.74 1.92
C ARG A 8 -13.14 8.08 2.50
N VAL A 9 -12.96 7.17 3.45
CA VAL A 9 -14.02 6.44 4.13
C VAL A 9 -13.96 6.74 5.63
N THR A 10 -15.00 7.34 6.17
CA THR A 10 -15.19 7.60 7.59
C THR A 10 -15.49 6.32 8.36
N THR A 11 -15.29 6.36 9.67
CA THR A 11 -15.67 5.23 10.53
C THR A 11 -17.18 4.99 10.53
N ASP A 12 -18.01 6.03 10.38
CA ASP A 12 -19.47 5.86 10.30
C ASP A 12 -19.88 5.18 9.00
N GLU A 13 -19.37 5.63 7.85
CA GLU A 13 -19.61 4.98 6.55
C GLU A 13 -19.17 3.51 6.56
N LEU A 14 -18.03 3.20 7.22
CA LEU A 14 -17.56 1.83 7.36
C LEU A 14 -18.51 0.97 8.21
N VAL A 15 -18.97 1.50 9.35
CA VAL A 15 -19.91 0.79 10.23
C VAL A 15 -21.24 0.57 9.53
N ASP A 16 -21.76 1.56 8.81
CA ASP A 16 -23.01 1.46 8.06
C ASP A 16 -22.89 0.44 6.92
N HIS A 17 -21.75 0.42 6.22
CA HIS A 17 -21.48 -0.58 5.19
C HIS A 17 -21.35 -2.00 5.75
N ILE A 18 -20.68 -2.17 6.90
CA ILE A 18 -20.61 -3.46 7.60
C ILE A 18 -22.01 -3.91 8.02
N ARG A 19 -22.83 -2.99 8.56
CA ARG A 19 -24.24 -3.27 8.89
C ARG A 19 -24.97 -3.75 7.65
N ALA A 20 -24.81 -3.00 6.56
CA ALA A 20 -25.41 -3.22 5.25
C ALA A 20 -25.01 -4.56 4.59
N THR A 21 -23.79 -5.03 4.86
CA THR A 21 -23.21 -6.21 4.21
C THR A 21 -23.45 -7.49 5.02
N TYR A 22 -23.31 -7.42 6.35
CA TYR A 22 -23.37 -8.58 7.23
C TYR A 22 -24.65 -8.53 8.07
N ARG A 23 -25.72 -9.15 7.56
CA ARG A 23 -27.00 -9.31 8.28
C ARG A 23 -27.05 -10.60 9.09
N HIS A 24 -28.08 -10.71 9.93
CA HIS A 24 -28.35 -11.94 10.66
C HIS A 24 -28.49 -13.12 9.69
N PRO A 25 -27.81 -14.27 9.92
CA PRO A 25 -27.82 -15.41 9.00
C PRO A 25 -29.22 -15.94 8.72
N ASP A 26 -30.08 -15.98 9.74
CA ASP A 26 -31.44 -16.54 9.65
C ASP A 26 -32.54 -15.49 9.39
N ASP A 27 -32.23 -14.19 9.48
CA ASP A 27 -33.22 -13.11 9.35
C ASP A 27 -32.57 -11.84 8.78
N PRO A 28 -32.57 -11.66 7.45
CA PRO A 28 -31.92 -10.52 6.80
C PRO A 28 -32.41 -9.14 7.24
N THR A 29 -33.57 -9.05 7.92
CA THR A 29 -34.11 -7.77 8.43
C THR A 29 -33.41 -7.32 9.72
N ARG A 30 -32.67 -8.20 10.38
CA ARG A 30 -31.99 -7.95 11.66
C ARG A 30 -30.48 -7.77 11.49
N ASP A 31 -29.90 -6.96 12.37
CA ASP A 31 -28.45 -6.83 12.48
C ASP A 31 -27.79 -8.17 12.84
N HIS A 32 -26.56 -8.39 12.35
CA HIS A 32 -25.79 -9.57 12.70
C HIS A 32 -25.56 -9.63 14.23
N PRO A 33 -25.64 -10.81 14.89
CA PRO A 33 -25.53 -10.91 16.36
C PRO A 33 -24.25 -10.31 16.95
N ARG A 34 -23.16 -10.28 16.17
CA ARG A 34 -21.86 -9.69 16.57
C ARG A 34 -21.72 -8.19 16.28
N MET A 35 -22.73 -7.56 15.69
CA MET A 35 -22.63 -6.19 15.17
C MET A 35 -22.25 -5.17 16.26
N GLY A 36 -22.86 -5.25 17.44
CA GLY A 36 -22.50 -4.38 18.56
C GLY A 36 -21.03 -4.52 18.99
N GLY A 37 -20.47 -5.73 18.91
CA GLY A 37 -19.06 -5.99 19.19
C GLY A 37 -18.13 -5.40 18.12
N TRP A 38 -18.45 -5.59 16.84
CA TRP A 38 -17.68 -5.03 15.73
C TRP A 38 -17.68 -3.50 15.76
N GLN A 39 -18.84 -2.89 15.95
CA GLN A 39 -18.98 -1.43 16.06
C GLN A 39 -18.12 -0.89 17.21
N ARG A 40 -18.13 -1.54 18.38
CA ARG A 40 -17.32 -1.13 19.53
C ARG A 40 -15.81 -1.20 19.22
N ILE A 41 -15.35 -2.28 18.59
CA ILE A 41 -13.93 -2.44 18.20
C ILE A 41 -13.52 -1.34 17.21
N ILE A 42 -14.33 -1.11 16.17
CA ILE A 42 -14.03 -0.12 15.12
C ILE A 42 -13.98 1.28 15.70
N ARG A 43 -14.97 1.67 16.53
CA ARG A 43 -15.04 3.01 17.13
C ARG A 43 -13.95 3.27 18.17
N ASN A 44 -13.52 2.23 18.89
CA ASN A 44 -12.45 2.35 19.88
C ASN A 44 -11.03 2.32 19.28
N SER A 45 -10.89 2.21 17.95
CA SER A 45 -9.57 2.21 17.29
C SER A 45 -8.87 3.58 17.25
N GLY A 46 -9.57 4.67 17.60
CA GLY A 46 -9.06 6.04 17.44
C GLY A 46 -8.97 6.52 15.99
N VAL A 47 -9.36 5.69 15.01
CA VAL A 47 -9.34 6.05 13.60
C VAL A 47 -10.67 6.68 13.20
N HIS A 48 -10.65 7.94 12.76
CA HIS A 48 -11.83 8.63 12.25
C HIS A 48 -12.07 8.41 10.75
N THR A 49 -11.00 8.17 9.99
CA THR A 49 -11.03 8.11 8.54
C THR A 49 -9.92 7.21 8.00
N ARG A 50 -10.21 6.49 6.92
CA ARG A 50 -9.29 5.62 6.17
C ARG A 50 -9.34 5.99 4.69
N TYR A 51 -8.21 5.83 3.99
CA TYR A 51 -8.14 6.03 2.55
C TYR A 51 -8.03 4.66 1.86
N TRP A 52 -8.94 4.41 0.92
CA TRP A 52 -9.05 3.16 0.18
C TRP A 52 -8.68 3.39 -1.29
N SER A 53 -8.04 2.40 -1.91
CA SER A 53 -7.72 2.47 -3.34
C SER A 53 -8.97 2.48 -4.23
N ARG A 54 -10.09 1.99 -3.71
CA ARG A 54 -11.37 1.82 -4.43
C ARG A 54 -12.56 2.19 -3.54
N PRO A 55 -13.75 2.42 -4.11
CA PRO A 55 -14.97 2.59 -3.33
C PRO A 55 -15.22 1.39 -2.43
N LEU A 56 -15.77 1.64 -1.24
CA LEU A 56 -15.97 0.63 -0.22
C LEU A 56 -16.77 -0.62 -0.72
N PRO A 57 -17.88 -0.49 -1.46
CA PRO A 57 -18.61 -1.65 -1.98
C PRO A 57 -17.78 -2.51 -2.95
N GLU A 58 -16.92 -1.89 -3.75
CA GLU A 58 -16.05 -2.61 -4.67
C GLU A 58 -14.93 -3.32 -3.92
N ALA A 59 -14.30 -2.64 -2.96
CA ALA A 59 -13.15 -3.13 -2.21
C ALA A 59 -13.48 -4.31 -1.28
N THR A 60 -14.72 -4.36 -0.77
CA THR A 60 -15.18 -5.44 0.13
C THR A 60 -15.96 -6.54 -0.58
N ARG A 61 -16.14 -6.43 -1.90
CA ARG A 61 -16.88 -7.43 -2.68
C ARG A 61 -16.19 -8.80 -2.53
N PRO A 62 -16.93 -9.87 -2.22
CA PRO A 62 -16.36 -11.21 -2.17
C PRO A 62 -15.80 -11.62 -3.53
N THR A 63 -14.50 -11.95 -3.58
CA THR A 63 -13.81 -12.44 -4.78
C THR A 63 -12.77 -13.49 -4.40
N SER A 64 -12.06 -14.06 -5.37
CA SER A 64 -10.92 -14.94 -5.09
C SER A 64 -9.73 -14.17 -4.50
N VAL A 65 -8.88 -14.87 -3.73
CA VAL A 65 -7.61 -14.31 -3.21
C VAL A 65 -6.71 -13.84 -4.36
N GLY A 66 -6.64 -14.61 -5.45
CA GLY A 66 -5.85 -14.25 -6.64
C GLY A 66 -6.30 -12.95 -7.28
N HIS A 67 -7.62 -12.75 -7.43
CA HIS A 67 -8.15 -11.49 -7.96
C HIS A 67 -7.81 -10.31 -7.04
N ARG A 68 -7.96 -10.46 -5.71
CA ARG A 68 -7.60 -9.40 -4.75
C ARG A 68 -6.11 -9.07 -4.80
N ALA A 69 -5.25 -10.09 -4.89
CA ALA A 69 -3.81 -9.89 -4.97
C ALA A 69 -3.39 -9.16 -6.25
N GLN A 70 -3.97 -9.52 -7.40
CA GLN A 70 -3.72 -8.85 -8.69
C GLN A 70 -4.17 -7.39 -8.66
N VAL A 71 -5.38 -7.14 -8.14
CA VAL A 71 -5.93 -5.80 -7.92
C VAL A 71 -5.04 -4.97 -6.99
N ALA A 72 -4.71 -5.51 -5.82
CA ALA A 72 -3.89 -4.83 -4.83
C ALA A 72 -2.49 -4.51 -5.36
N PHE A 73 -1.91 -5.39 -6.19
CA PHE A 73 -0.63 -5.15 -6.85
C PHE A 73 -0.69 -4.02 -7.87
N GLY A 74 -1.74 -3.96 -8.70
CA GLY A 74 -1.93 -2.86 -9.65
C GLY A 74 -2.08 -1.52 -8.94
N ASP A 75 -2.92 -1.48 -7.90
CA ASP A 75 -3.08 -0.28 -7.08
C ASP A 75 -1.75 0.07 -6.37
N ALA A 76 -0.96 -0.93 -5.97
CA ALA A 76 0.37 -0.79 -5.36
C ALA A 76 1.39 -0.12 -6.24
N LEU A 77 1.51 -0.63 -7.45
CA LEU A 77 2.40 -0.11 -8.46
C LEU A 77 2.06 1.34 -8.79
N GLN A 78 0.79 1.68 -8.95
CA GLN A 78 0.38 3.05 -9.25
C GLN A 78 0.76 4.03 -8.14
N HIS A 79 0.41 3.74 -6.87
CA HIS A 79 0.75 4.68 -5.79
C HIS A 79 2.26 4.77 -5.53
N ALA A 80 3.00 3.66 -5.70
CA ALA A 80 4.44 3.69 -5.54
C ALA A 80 5.11 4.54 -6.63
N GLU A 81 4.61 4.46 -7.88
CA GLU A 81 5.05 5.31 -8.98
C GLU A 81 4.75 6.79 -8.71
N ASP A 82 3.50 7.13 -8.36
CA ASP A 82 3.09 8.50 -8.06
C ASP A 82 3.92 9.10 -6.91
N ALA A 83 4.16 8.33 -5.85
CA ALA A 83 4.96 8.75 -4.71
C ALA A 83 6.43 8.94 -5.07
N ALA A 84 6.99 8.04 -5.88
CA ALA A 84 8.37 8.11 -6.34
C ALA A 84 8.59 9.32 -7.26
N GLN A 85 7.70 9.57 -8.23
CA GLN A 85 7.78 10.72 -9.12
C GLN A 85 7.76 12.03 -8.33
N ARG A 86 6.83 12.17 -7.37
CA ARG A 86 6.77 13.34 -6.50
C ARG A 86 8.02 13.49 -5.62
N ALA A 87 8.54 12.39 -5.07
CA ALA A 87 9.76 12.42 -4.27
C ALA A 87 10.99 12.86 -5.10
N LEU A 88 11.11 12.39 -6.34
CA LEU A 88 12.16 12.81 -7.26
C LEU A 88 12.04 14.30 -7.62
N GLN A 89 10.83 14.76 -7.93
CA GLN A 89 10.54 16.16 -8.23
C GLN A 89 10.88 17.07 -7.05
N GLU A 90 10.45 16.73 -5.83
CA GLU A 90 10.78 17.50 -4.62
C GLU A 90 12.29 17.54 -4.33
N ALA A 91 13.00 16.45 -4.62
CA ALA A 91 14.44 16.38 -4.45
C ALA A 91 15.23 17.04 -5.60
N GLY A 92 14.55 17.48 -6.67
CA GLY A 92 15.20 18.00 -7.89
C GLY A 92 16.05 16.95 -8.61
N LEU A 93 15.71 15.66 -8.48
CA LEU A 93 16.45 14.54 -9.05
C LEU A 93 15.73 13.99 -10.29
N GLN A 94 16.51 13.52 -11.25
CA GLN A 94 16.03 12.75 -12.39
C GLN A 94 16.05 11.25 -12.07
N PRO A 95 15.23 10.43 -12.74
CA PRO A 95 15.28 8.97 -12.59
C PRO A 95 16.67 8.37 -12.77
N GLY A 96 17.45 8.94 -13.69
CA GLY A 96 18.83 8.58 -13.97
C GLY A 96 19.82 8.86 -12.85
N ASP A 97 19.42 9.59 -11.80
CA ASP A 97 20.25 9.89 -10.63
C ASP A 97 20.21 8.79 -9.56
N ILE A 98 19.26 7.85 -9.64
CA ILE A 98 19.02 6.86 -8.58
C ILE A 98 19.92 5.64 -8.75
N ASP A 99 20.64 5.30 -7.68
CA ASP A 99 21.60 4.18 -7.63
C ASP A 99 20.99 2.91 -7.05
N CYS A 100 19.99 3.06 -6.19
CA CYS A 100 19.27 1.93 -5.62
C CYS A 100 17.79 2.26 -5.41
N ILE A 101 16.93 1.28 -5.66
CA ILE A 101 15.53 1.29 -5.25
C ILE A 101 15.29 0.19 -4.21
N VAL A 102 14.72 0.59 -3.07
CA VAL A 102 14.26 -0.31 -2.01
C VAL A 102 12.75 -0.24 -1.97
N THR A 103 12.08 -1.36 -2.23
CA THR A 103 10.61 -1.43 -2.21
C THR A 103 10.14 -2.35 -1.10
N SER A 104 9.07 -1.99 -0.41
CA SER A 104 8.39 -2.94 0.49
C SER A 104 6.87 -2.82 0.39
N HIS A 105 6.22 -3.99 0.31
CA HIS A 105 4.77 -4.14 0.33
C HIS A 105 4.39 -5.53 0.85
N THR A 106 3.17 -5.67 1.36
CA THR A 106 2.65 -6.96 1.89
C THR A 106 1.25 -7.33 1.46
N THR A 107 0.56 -6.44 0.74
CA THR A 107 -0.83 -6.66 0.33
C THR A 107 -0.95 -7.58 -0.88
N SER A 108 0.16 -7.88 -1.55
CA SER A 108 0.21 -8.72 -2.76
C SER A 108 1.56 -9.41 -2.89
N TRP A 109 1.61 -10.49 -3.66
CA TRP A 109 2.86 -11.11 -4.12
C TRP A 109 2.81 -11.22 -5.63
N ALA A 110 3.89 -10.85 -6.31
CA ALA A 110 4.00 -10.92 -7.76
C ALA A 110 5.44 -11.23 -8.17
N VAL A 111 5.57 -11.94 -9.29
CA VAL A 111 6.84 -12.16 -9.99
C VAL A 111 6.56 -11.92 -11.48
N PRO A 112 7.17 -10.90 -12.12
CA PRO A 112 8.07 -9.88 -11.56
C PRO A 112 7.43 -9.01 -10.46
N ASN A 113 8.26 -8.43 -9.58
CA ASN A 113 7.80 -7.68 -8.40
C ASN A 113 7.86 -6.16 -8.64
N LEU A 114 7.39 -5.38 -7.65
CA LEU A 114 7.21 -3.93 -7.70
C LEU A 114 8.47 -3.19 -8.17
N ASP A 115 9.64 -3.60 -7.68
CA ASP A 115 10.94 -3.02 -8.04
C ASP A 115 11.20 -3.10 -9.55
N VAL A 116 10.90 -4.23 -10.19
CA VAL A 116 11.09 -4.44 -11.63
C VAL A 116 10.18 -3.50 -12.42
N HIS A 117 8.91 -3.45 -12.06
CA HIS A 117 7.95 -2.61 -12.75
C HIS A 117 8.24 -1.12 -12.54
N LEU A 118 8.69 -0.71 -11.36
CA LEU A 118 9.06 0.68 -11.08
C LEU A 118 10.31 1.12 -11.83
N VAL A 119 11.29 0.23 -12.08
CA VAL A 119 12.45 0.57 -12.92
C VAL A 119 11.99 1.03 -14.30
N ASP A 120 11.09 0.27 -14.92
CA ASP A 120 10.54 0.58 -16.23
C ASP A 120 9.68 1.86 -16.21
N ARG A 121 8.68 1.91 -15.31
CA ARG A 121 7.73 3.03 -15.24
C ARG A 121 8.35 4.38 -14.90
N LEU A 122 9.36 4.38 -14.02
CA LEU A 122 10.05 5.61 -13.64
C LEU A 122 11.17 5.99 -14.61
N GLY A 123 11.56 5.09 -15.54
CA GLY A 123 12.73 5.29 -16.39
C GLY A 123 14.04 5.27 -15.62
N LEU A 124 14.14 4.43 -14.57
CA LEU A 124 15.41 4.23 -13.87
C LEU A 124 16.42 3.54 -14.79
N ARG A 125 17.71 3.67 -14.46
CA ARG A 125 18.77 3.00 -15.22
C ARG A 125 18.59 1.48 -15.12
N PRO A 126 18.82 0.70 -16.21
CA PRO A 126 18.76 -0.77 -16.17
C PRO A 126 19.72 -1.41 -15.15
N THR A 127 20.79 -0.68 -14.79
CA THR A 127 21.81 -1.09 -13.81
C THR A 127 21.50 -0.71 -12.37
N VAL A 128 20.35 -0.08 -12.09
CA VAL A 128 19.96 0.32 -10.72
C VAL A 128 19.94 -0.90 -9.81
N ALA A 129 20.51 -0.77 -8.60
CA ALA A 129 20.44 -1.83 -7.61
C ALA A 129 19.01 -1.95 -7.07
N ARG A 130 18.49 -3.17 -6.97
CA ARG A 130 17.11 -3.42 -6.52
C ARG A 130 17.11 -4.25 -5.25
N LEU A 131 16.39 -3.76 -4.24
CA LEU A 131 16.24 -4.44 -2.94
C LEU A 131 14.74 -4.61 -2.63
N PRO A 132 14.10 -5.67 -3.18
CA PRO A 132 12.69 -5.96 -2.90
C PRO A 132 12.53 -6.61 -1.53
N LEU A 133 11.96 -5.87 -0.57
CA LEU A 133 11.63 -6.33 0.78
C LEU A 133 10.14 -6.65 0.87
N SER A 134 9.76 -7.80 0.33
CA SER A 134 8.38 -8.30 0.47
C SER A 134 8.13 -8.88 1.86
N THR A 135 6.86 -8.98 2.27
CA THR A 135 6.39 -9.74 3.45
C THR A 135 6.81 -9.28 4.86
N LEU A 136 7.37 -8.07 5.03
CA LEU A 136 7.75 -7.53 6.36
C LEU A 136 6.61 -6.81 7.11
N ALA A 137 5.49 -6.57 6.45
CA ALA A 137 4.29 -5.91 6.96
C ALA A 137 4.63 -4.56 7.60
N CYS A 138 4.14 -4.31 8.82
CA CYS A 138 4.30 -3.02 9.50
C CYS A 138 5.77 -2.64 9.76
N SER A 139 6.70 -3.61 9.84
CA SER A 139 8.12 -3.31 10.02
C SER A 139 8.84 -2.99 8.70
N GLY A 140 8.17 -3.15 7.54
CA GLY A 140 8.77 -2.94 6.23
C GLY A 140 9.41 -1.58 6.05
N GLY A 141 8.82 -0.52 6.64
CA GLY A 141 9.36 0.84 6.58
C GLY A 141 10.74 1.00 7.21
N VAL A 142 10.90 0.55 8.47
CA VAL A 142 12.19 0.66 9.17
C VAL A 142 13.24 -0.24 8.54
N HIS A 143 12.85 -1.44 8.08
CA HIS A 143 13.77 -2.33 7.38
C HIS A 143 14.23 -1.75 6.04
N ALA A 144 13.33 -1.13 5.27
CA ALA A 144 13.67 -0.50 4.00
C ALA A 144 14.65 0.66 4.19
N LEU A 145 14.40 1.53 5.17
CA LEU A 145 15.32 2.61 5.53
C LEU A 145 16.68 2.07 6.01
N GLY A 146 16.68 1.03 6.83
CA GLY A 146 17.93 0.38 7.27
C GLY A 146 18.74 -0.19 6.10
N ARG A 147 18.08 -0.82 5.11
CA ARG A 147 18.74 -1.30 3.89
C ARG A 147 19.30 -0.14 3.05
N ALA A 148 18.53 0.93 2.90
CA ALA A 148 18.98 2.12 2.17
C ALA A 148 20.21 2.77 2.83
N LEU A 149 20.19 2.89 4.16
CA LEU A 149 21.31 3.44 4.92
C LEU A 149 22.57 2.57 4.79
N MET A 150 22.45 1.24 4.86
CA MET A 150 23.60 0.35 4.62
C MET A 150 24.15 0.49 3.21
N PHE A 151 23.29 0.63 2.20
CA PHE A 151 23.72 0.86 0.82
C PHE A 151 24.49 2.18 0.68
N ALA A 152 23.97 3.27 1.25
CA ALA A 152 24.60 4.59 1.20
C ALA A 152 25.94 4.64 1.96
N GLN A 153 26.07 3.89 3.06
CA GLN A 153 27.35 3.74 3.77
C GLN A 153 28.38 2.96 2.95
N TYR A 154 27.95 1.89 2.28
CA TYR A 154 28.82 1.09 1.43
C TYR A 154 29.23 1.84 0.15
N ARG A 155 28.38 2.72 -0.37
CA ARG A 155 28.63 3.57 -1.54
C ARG A 155 28.36 5.04 -1.22
N PRO A 156 29.34 5.75 -0.62
CA PRO A 156 29.20 7.17 -0.32
C PRO A 156 28.83 7.99 -1.55
N GLY A 157 27.90 8.93 -1.40
CA GLY A 157 27.38 9.74 -2.50
C GLY A 157 26.27 9.10 -3.32
N SER A 158 25.91 7.83 -3.05
CA SER A 158 24.79 7.19 -3.74
C SER A 158 23.43 7.73 -3.30
N ARG A 159 22.48 7.71 -4.23
CA ARG A 159 21.09 8.14 -4.03
C ARG A 159 20.18 6.93 -4.03
N VAL A 160 19.44 6.76 -2.93
CA VAL A 160 18.55 5.61 -2.73
C VAL A 160 17.09 6.07 -2.67
N LEU A 161 16.27 5.52 -3.56
CA LEU A 161 14.82 5.69 -3.54
C LEU A 161 14.19 4.61 -2.66
N VAL A 162 13.44 5.01 -1.64
CA VAL A 162 12.75 4.09 -0.72
C VAL A 162 11.24 4.23 -0.92
N GLY A 163 10.60 3.16 -1.39
CA GLY A 163 9.16 3.10 -1.66
C GLY A 163 8.45 2.07 -0.78
N LEU A 164 7.30 2.45 -0.21
CA LEU A 164 6.51 1.63 0.71
C LEU A 164 5.04 1.65 0.29
N ARG A 165 4.34 0.53 0.48
CA ARG A 165 2.89 0.46 0.49
C ARG A 165 2.37 -0.53 1.52
#